data_AF-A0A367M250-F1
#
_entry.id   AF-A0A367M250-F1
#
_cell.length_a   1.000
_cell.length_b   1.000
_cell.length_c   1.000
_cell.angle_alpha   90.00
_cell.angle_beta   90.00
_cell.angle_gamma   90.00
#
_symmetry.space_group_name_H-M   'P 1'
#
loop_
_entity.id
_entity.type
_entity.pdbx_description
1 polymer ?
#
loop_
_entity_poly.entity_id
_entity_poly.type
_entity_poly.pdbx_seq_one_letter_code
_entity_poly.pdbx_strand_id
1 'polypeptide(L)' 'MSTAISQTAYNYKVVRQFAVMTVVWGVIGMGLGVLIAAQLVWPELTFALPWTRFGRLRPLP' A
#
# COMPACT_ATOMS: atom_id res chain seq x y z
N MET A 1 23.86 -25.12 40.36
CA MET A 1 22.81 -24.18 39.92
C MET A 1 23.15 -23.78 38.50
N SER A 2 22.45 -24.32 37.50
CA SER A 2 22.64 -23.95 36.10
C SER A 2 21.61 -22.88 35.76
N THR A 3 22.04 -21.62 35.71
CA THR A 3 21.21 -20.49 35.32
C THR A 3 21.00 -20.56 33.81
N ALA A 4 19.92 -21.21 33.37
CA ALA A 4 19.53 -21.15 31.96
C ALA A 4 19.13 -19.70 31.65
N ILE A 5 19.95 -19.01 30.84
CA ILE A 5 19.59 -17.70 30.29
C ILE A 5 18.44 -17.96 29.31
N SER A 6 17.21 -17.79 29.78
CA SER A 6 16.05 -17.73 28.90
C SER A 6 16.25 -16.55 27.96
N GLN A 7 16.60 -16.80 26.69
CA GLN A 7 16.65 -15.75 25.69
C GLN A 7 15.29 -15.07 25.65
N THR A 8 15.25 -13.78 26.01
CA THR A 8 14.10 -12.92 25.79
C THR A 8 13.90 -12.75 24.28
N ALA A 9 13.22 -13.69 23.64
CA ALA A 9 12.97 -13.67 22.21
C ALA A 9 11.94 -12.57 21.90
N TYR A 10 12.34 -11.59 21.08
CA TYR A 10 11.44 -10.54 20.62
C TYR A 10 10.31 -11.13 19.75
N ASN A 11 9.08 -10.66 19.96
CA ASN A 11 7.94 -11.10 19.16
C ASN A 11 7.93 -10.43 17.78
N TYR A 12 8.56 -11.09 16.81
CA TYR A 12 8.62 -10.61 15.42
C TYR A 12 7.39 -10.95 14.57
N LYS A 13 6.38 -11.63 15.11
CA LYS A 13 5.18 -12.03 14.34
C LYS A 13 4.45 -10.81 13.79
N VAL A 14 4.23 -9.81 14.64
CA VAL A 14 3.53 -8.58 14.28
C VAL A 14 4.37 -7.73 13.32
N VAL A 15 5.66 -7.59 13.60
CA VAL A 15 6.60 -6.84 12.75
C VAL A 15 6.65 -7.40 11.33
N ARG A 16 6.69 -8.73 11.18
CA ARG A 16 6.69 -9.38 9.87
C ARG A 16 5.37 -9.16 9.12
N GLN A 17 4.23 -9.25 9.83
CA GLN A 17 2.91 -9.01 9.24
C GLN A 17 2.77 -7.57 8.73
N PHE A 18 3.20 -6.59 9.52
CA PHE A 18 3.17 -5.19 9.10
C PHE A 18 4.13 -4.91 7.95
N ALA A 19 5.36 -5.42 8.00
CA ALA A 19 6.32 -5.23 6.91
C ALA A 19 5.78 -5.73 5.56
N VAL A 20 5.14 -6.91 5.54
CA VAL A 20 4.50 -7.44 4.33
C VAL A 20 3.34 -6.56 3.90
N MET A 21 2.47 -6.16 4.83
CA MET A 21 1.31 -5.33 4.52
C MET A 21 1.70 -3.94 4.00
N THR A 22 2.77 -3.34 4.53
CA THR A 22 3.32 -2.06 4.06
C THR A 22 3.84 -2.15 2.63
N VAL A 23 4.51 -3.23 2.25
CA VAL A 23 4.98 -3.42 0.87
C VAL A 23 3.79 -3.59 -0.08
N VAL A 24 2.79 -4.40 0.31
CA VAL A 24 1.56 -4.60 -0.50
C VAL A 24 0.84 -3.27 -0.74
N TRP A 25 0.58 -2.49 0.32
CA TRP A 25 -0.06 -1.18 0.17
C TRP A 25 0.83 -0.15 -0.54
N GLY A 26 2.15 -0.22 -0.38
CA GLY A 26 3.09 0.62 -1.11
C GLY A 26 2.99 0.41 -2.62
N VAL A 27 2.94 -0.85 -3.07
CA VAL A 27 2.77 -1.18 -4.49
C VAL A 27 1.40 -0.74 -5.00
N ILE A 28 0.33 -0.97 -4.24
CA ILE A 28 -1.03 -0.56 -4.61
C ILE A 28 -1.13 0.98 -4.71
N GLY A 29 -0.60 1.70 -3.72
CA GLY A 29 -0.61 3.16 -3.68
C GLY A 29 0.23 3.79 -4.80
N MET A 30 1.44 3.27 -5.05
CA MET A 30 2.26 3.72 -6.18
C MET A 30 1.61 3.38 -7.53
N GLY A 31 1.02 2.19 -7.67
CA GLY A 31 0.29 1.79 -8.88
C GLY A 31 -0.91 2.70 -9.17
N LEU A 32 -1.73 3.00 -8.16
CA LEU A 32 -2.83 3.97 -8.29
C LEU A 32 -2.32 5.37 -8.61
N GLY A 33 -1.21 5.81 -8.00
CA GLY A 33 -0.58 7.10 -8.32
C GLY A 33 -0.15 7.21 -9.77
N VAL A 34 0.47 6.16 -10.33
CA VAL A 34 0.86 6.10 -11.75
C VAL A 34 -0.37 6.09 -12.65
N LEU A 35 -1.43 5.35 -12.30
CA LEU A 35 -2.69 5.36 -13.06
C LEU A 35 -3.33 6.75 -13.11
N ILE A 36 -3.39 7.46 -11.97
CA ILE A 36 -3.92 8.82 -11.90
C ILE A 36 -3.03 9.81 -12.67
N ALA A 37 -1.71 9.65 -12.63
CA ALA A 37 -0.79 10.45 -13.43
C ALA A 37 -0.98 10.22 -14.94
N ALA A 38 -1.20 8.97 -15.36
CA ALA A 38 -1.48 8.65 -16.77
C ALA A 38 -2.81 9.26 -17.25
N GLN A 39 -3.83 9.34 -16.37
CA GLN A 39 -5.10 10.02 -16.66
C GLN A 39 -4.96 11.54 -16.86
N LEU A 40 -3.91 12.19 -16.32
CA LEU A 40 -3.64 13.62 -16.57
C LEU A 40 -3.09 13.88 -17.97
N VAL A 41 -2.33 12.93 -18.54
CA VAL A 41 -1.71 13.06 -19.86
C VAL A 41 -2.66 12.60 -20.96
N TRP A 42 -3.40 11.52 -20.73
CA TRP A 42 -4.36 10.97 -21.67
C TRP A 42 -5.77 10.89 -21.07
N PRO A 43 -6.62 11.92 -21.30
CA PRO A 43 -7.96 11.97 -20.73
C PRO A 43 -8.89 10.83 -21.21
N GLU A 44 -8.57 10.19 -22.34
CA GLU A 44 -9.26 9.00 -22.88
C GLU A 44 -9.15 7.75 -21.97
N LEU A 45 -8.13 7.66 -21.10
CA LEU A 45 -8.01 6.57 -20.11
C LEU A 45 -9.05 6.65 -18.97
N THR A 46 -9.95 7.62 -19.03
CA THR A 46 -11.06 7.75 -18.07
C THR A 46 -12.19 6.74 -18.36
N PHE A 47 -12.17 6.02 -19.49
CA PHE A 47 -13.09 4.93 -19.89
C PHE A 47 -14.61 5.21 -19.72
N ALA A 48 -15.02 6.47 -19.59
CA ALA A 48 -16.41 6.90 -19.35
C ALA A 48 -17.11 6.29 -18.10
N LEU A 49 -16.39 5.59 -17.21
CA LEU A 49 -16.99 5.05 -15.97
C LEU A 49 -17.03 6.11 -14.86
N PRO A 50 -18.12 6.19 -14.06
CA PRO A 50 -18.30 7.23 -13.05
C PRO A 50 -17.35 7.14 -11.84
N TRP A 51 -16.56 6.06 -11.69
CA TRP A 51 -15.58 5.85 -10.61
C TRP A 51 -14.12 6.04 -11.04
N THR A 52 -13.81 6.07 -12.35
CA THR A 52 -12.46 6.33 -12.89
C THR A 52 -12.22 7.79 -13.26
N ARG A 53 -13.22 8.66 -13.09
CA ARG A 53 -13.11 10.10 -13.35
C ARG A 53 -12.16 10.79 -12.37
N PHE A 54 -11.21 11.54 -12.92
CA PHE A 54 -10.16 12.27 -12.20
C PHE A 54 -10.67 13.08 -10.99
N GLY A 55 -11.86 13.68 -11.08
CA GLY A 55 -12.49 14.44 -9.99
C GLY A 55 -12.95 13.62 -8.78
N ARG A 56 -13.07 12.28 -8.88
CA ARG A 56 -13.48 11.38 -7.78
C ARG A 56 -12.38 10.43 -7.31
N LEU A 57 -11.25 10.36 -8.01
CA LEU A 57 -10.04 9.64 -7.57
C LEU A 57 -9.11 10.50 -6.70
N ARG A 58 -9.11 11.83 -6.89
CA ARG A 58 -8.37 12.78 -6.03
C ARG A 58 -8.84 12.91 -4.57
N PRO A 59 -10.14 12.75 -4.22
CA PRO A 59 -10.61 12.79 -2.84
C PRO A 59 -10.43 11.48 -2.07
N LEU A 60 -9.71 10.48 -2.61
CA LEU A 60 -9.29 9.31 -1.84
C LEU A 60 -7.90 9.55 -1.23
N PRO A 61 -7.85 10.48 -0.27
CA PRO A 61 -7.40 10.15 1.09
C PRO A 61 -8.54 10.13 2.12
#